data_AF-A0A4U8SLZ1-F1
#
_entry.id   AF-A0A4U8SLZ1-F1
#
_cell.length_a   1.000
_cell.length_b   1.000
_cell.length_c   1.000
_cell.angle_alpha   90.00
_cell.angle_beta   90.00
_cell.angle_gamma   90.00
#
_symmetry.space_group_name_H-M   'P 1'
#
loop_
_entity.id
_entity.type
_entity.pdbx_description
1 polymer ?
#
loop_
_entity_poly.entity_id
_entity_poly.type
_entity_poly.pdbx_seq_one_letter_code
_entity_poly.pdbx_strand_id
1 'polypeptide(L)'
;MFHIVFNADENYIKYNAVLITSIILQAHKANNGSDLPPPPAQSTTQNLEDEGYCFHILSDSLQPSTLTKLANLESSLQIIYPCKILVHFLDDKDFKDLPKRANRTNYSNFFRIKLASVLPEIDKCLYLDVDMLVIGDLRELFALDLGENIAGVVLDCSNPYRQKSLKARDSTRADFTFPFREEYFNSGFMLINLPKWRELDIQGKALEFVRNFTTNMDQDILNAVIGNQTLKLPPKWNLFVNHFTAQRLGRQDNFCADESKNCLFGYTSKELQESLKDIRIVHFTFLCAKPWENECKLLDTAYLPLDYPYYKQWWEVAKQTPIFKEELESHLQTLQNNALQDYAKALSHKLIAHRNQIQNLSRKSEELFKSHNKILQRHFLGAKQRVENHLSYKIGKEIQNSQKSILRITLPLKLGLMIYHHKKALKDYQTLCAINPSLKLPLLQEYQDFDEAVHRKNCATYQLGEEFLKSCKKWYRSDFIKFLFHLMTKS
;
A
#
# COMPACT_ATOMS: atom_id res chain seq x y z
N MET A 1 -30.65 -16.67 -14.96
CA MET A 1 -29.20 -16.70 -15.29
C MET A 1 -28.37 -15.96 -14.23
N PHE A 2 -27.11 -16.35 -14.06
CA PHE A 2 -26.12 -15.68 -13.21
C PHE A 2 -25.41 -14.57 -13.98
N HIS A 3 -25.60 -13.31 -13.55
CA HIS A 3 -25.05 -12.14 -14.25
C HIS A 3 -23.65 -11.81 -13.75
N ILE A 4 -22.66 -11.81 -14.65
CA ILE A 4 -21.27 -11.47 -14.35
C ILE A 4 -20.84 -10.28 -15.23
N VAL A 5 -20.23 -9.27 -14.63
CA VAL A 5 -19.86 -8.01 -15.29
C VAL A 5 -18.35 -7.84 -15.29
N PHE A 6 -17.80 -7.37 -16.41
CA PHE A 6 -16.39 -7.06 -16.58
C PHE A 6 -16.21 -5.70 -17.25
N ASN A 7 -15.08 -5.05 -16.98
CA ASN A 7 -14.60 -3.95 -17.81
C ASN A 7 -13.46 -4.46 -18.69
N ALA A 8 -13.61 -4.38 -20.01
CA ALA A 8 -12.57 -4.79 -20.93
C ALA A 8 -12.57 -3.91 -22.18
N ASP A 9 -11.41 -3.31 -22.46
CA ASP A 9 -11.15 -2.65 -23.75
C ASP A 9 -10.66 -3.66 -24.79
N GLU A 10 -10.47 -3.19 -26.02
CA GLU A 10 -9.98 -3.97 -27.16
C GLU A 10 -8.75 -4.85 -26.83
N ASN A 11 -7.81 -4.34 -26.03
CA ASN A 11 -6.57 -5.06 -25.71
C ASN A 11 -6.78 -6.17 -24.68
N TYR A 12 -7.84 -6.07 -23.87
CA TYR A 12 -8.12 -6.98 -22.76
C TYR A 12 -9.16 -8.06 -23.10
N ILE A 13 -9.88 -7.96 -24.22
CA ILE A 13 -10.93 -8.93 -24.59
C ILE A 13 -10.41 -10.37 -24.60
N LYS A 14 -9.23 -10.63 -25.16
CA LYS A 14 -8.68 -11.99 -25.20
C LYS A 14 -8.38 -12.57 -23.81
N TYR A 15 -8.00 -11.74 -22.85
CA TYR A 15 -7.77 -12.17 -21.46
C TYR A 15 -9.09 -12.33 -20.72
N ASN A 16 -10.08 -11.48 -21.01
CA ASN A 16 -11.45 -11.65 -20.50
C ASN A 16 -12.08 -12.95 -21.02
N ALA A 17 -11.83 -13.33 -22.28
CA ALA A 17 -12.27 -14.61 -22.84
C ALA A 17 -11.71 -15.81 -22.07
N VAL A 18 -10.47 -15.74 -21.57
CA VAL A 18 -9.86 -16.77 -20.71
C VAL A 18 -10.61 -16.86 -19.38
N LEU A 19 -10.92 -15.72 -18.76
CA LEU A 19 -11.69 -15.67 -17.51
C LEU A 19 -13.11 -16.25 -17.70
N ILE A 20 -13.83 -15.84 -18.76
CA ILE A 20 -15.14 -16.39 -19.13
C ILE A 20 -15.06 -17.91 -19.34
N THR A 21 -14.06 -18.37 -20.09
CA THR A 21 -13.83 -19.81 -20.32
C THR A 21 -13.57 -20.55 -19.01
N SER A 22 -12.78 -19.98 -18.10
CA SER A 22 -12.52 -20.60 -16.79
C SER A 22 -13.81 -20.79 -15.99
N ILE A 23 -14.72 -19.81 -16.00
CA ILE A 23 -16.02 -19.89 -15.31
C ILE A 23 -16.87 -21.03 -15.88
N ILE A 24 -16.97 -21.10 -17.21
CA ILE A 24 -17.75 -22.12 -17.91
C ILE A 24 -17.21 -23.52 -17.64
N LEU A 25 -15.88 -23.71 -17.70
CA LEU A 25 -15.25 -24.99 -17.41
C LEU A 25 -15.49 -25.45 -15.96
N GLN A 26 -15.46 -24.53 -14.99
CA GLN A 26 -15.72 -24.90 -13.59
C GLN A 26 -17.20 -25.25 -13.34
N ALA A 27 -18.13 -24.54 -13.97
CA ALA A 27 -19.56 -24.86 -13.87
C ALA A 27 -19.89 -26.22 -14.51
N HIS A 28 -19.32 -26.49 -15.69
CA HIS A 28 -19.44 -27.79 -16.35
C HIS A 28 -18.84 -28.92 -15.50
N LYS A 29 -17.64 -28.70 -14.94
CA LYS A 29 -16.99 -29.67 -14.05
C LYS A 29 -17.82 -29.96 -12.81
N ALA A 30 -18.41 -28.94 -12.19
CA ALA A 30 -19.27 -29.12 -11.02
C ALA A 30 -20.53 -29.92 -11.33
N ASN A 31 -21.12 -29.76 -12.52
CA ASN A 31 -22.25 -30.58 -12.97
C ASN A 31 -21.88 -32.04 -13.25
N ASN A 32 -20.64 -32.30 -13.69
CA ASN A 32 -20.22 -33.60 -14.20
C ASN A 32 -19.25 -34.35 -13.28
N GLY A 33 -18.89 -33.82 -12.10
CA GLY A 33 -17.80 -34.40 -11.31
C GLY A 33 -17.55 -33.86 -9.90
N SER A 34 -18.57 -33.75 -9.03
CA SER A 34 -18.31 -33.70 -7.58
C SER A 34 -19.17 -34.69 -6.80
N ASP A 35 -18.54 -35.52 -5.97
CA ASP A 35 -19.14 -36.35 -4.89
C ASP A 35 -19.76 -35.53 -3.74
N LEU A 36 -20.17 -34.27 -3.99
CA LEU A 36 -20.90 -33.46 -3.03
C LEU A 36 -22.40 -33.65 -3.26
N PRO A 37 -23.20 -33.84 -2.20
CA PRO A 37 -24.62 -34.04 -2.36
C PRO A 37 -25.23 -32.81 -3.05
N PRO A 38 -26.20 -33.00 -3.96
CA PRO A 38 -26.93 -31.88 -4.53
C PRO A 38 -27.53 -31.04 -3.39
N PRO A 39 -27.64 -29.71 -3.55
CA PRO A 39 -28.34 -28.89 -2.58
C PRO A 39 -29.74 -29.49 -2.31
N PRO A 40 -30.24 -29.43 -1.07
CA PRO A 40 -31.52 -30.05 -0.73
C PRO A 40 -32.57 -29.57 -1.71
N ALA A 41 -33.17 -30.53 -2.42
CA ALA A 41 -34.14 -30.30 -3.46
C ALA A 41 -35.31 -29.48 -2.89
N GLN A 42 -35.31 -28.17 -3.16
CA GLN A 42 -36.54 -27.41 -3.16
C GLN A 42 -37.22 -27.72 -4.50
N SER A 43 -38.32 -28.46 -4.38
CA SER A 43 -39.28 -28.72 -5.44
C SER A 43 -39.72 -27.40 -6.05
N THR A 44 -39.22 -27.08 -7.23
CA THR A 44 -39.98 -26.38 -8.26
C THR A 44 -39.43 -26.81 -9.61
N THR A 45 -40.31 -27.30 -10.46
CA THR A 45 -40.17 -27.29 -11.91
C THR A 45 -39.82 -25.87 -12.38
N GLN A 46 -38.54 -25.50 -12.35
CA GLN A 46 -38.04 -24.29 -13.00
C GLN A 46 -37.53 -24.69 -14.39
N ASN A 47 -38.01 -23.96 -15.40
CA ASN A 47 -37.56 -24.10 -16.77
C ASN A 47 -36.03 -24.06 -16.81
N LEU A 48 -35.41 -25.06 -17.44
CA LEU A 48 -33.98 -25.11 -17.74
C LEU A 48 -33.48 -23.89 -18.56
N GLU A 49 -34.39 -23.06 -19.08
CA GLU A 49 -34.10 -21.79 -19.75
C GLU A 49 -33.56 -20.69 -18.82
N ASP A 50 -33.71 -20.81 -17.50
CA ASP A 50 -33.20 -19.85 -16.51
C ASP A 50 -31.80 -20.19 -15.96
N GLU A 51 -31.26 -21.38 -16.26
CA GLU A 51 -29.93 -21.81 -15.83
C GLU A 51 -28.85 -21.40 -16.83
N GLY A 52 -27.76 -20.78 -16.36
CA GLY A 52 -26.66 -20.33 -17.21
C GLY A 52 -26.00 -19.05 -16.74
N TYR A 53 -24.93 -18.63 -17.43
CA TYR A 53 -24.26 -17.35 -17.17
C TYR A 53 -24.58 -16.30 -18.23
N CYS A 54 -24.87 -15.08 -17.81
CA CYS A 54 -24.91 -13.92 -18.70
C CYS A 54 -23.70 -13.02 -18.39
N PHE A 55 -22.76 -12.97 -19.31
CA PHE A 55 -21.54 -12.18 -19.21
C PHE A 55 -21.77 -10.80 -19.85
N HIS A 56 -21.56 -9.73 -19.08
CA HIS A 56 -21.70 -8.35 -19.51
C HIS A 56 -20.32 -7.71 -19.61
N ILE A 57 -19.90 -7.30 -20.80
CA ILE A 57 -18.62 -6.63 -21.04
C ILE A 57 -18.88 -5.15 -21.24
N LEU A 58 -18.41 -4.31 -20.32
CA LEU A 58 -18.44 -2.86 -20.43
C LEU A 58 -17.19 -2.39 -21.18
N SER A 59 -17.38 -1.69 -22.30
CA SER A 59 -16.30 -1.18 -23.15
C SER A 59 -16.61 0.22 -23.68
N ASP A 60 -15.58 0.97 -24.09
CA ASP A 60 -15.72 2.25 -24.80
C ASP A 60 -15.99 2.01 -26.29
N SER A 61 -15.24 1.09 -26.88
CA SER A 61 -15.30 0.70 -28.29
C SER A 61 -14.64 -0.65 -28.47
N LEU A 62 -15.10 -1.42 -29.45
CA LEU A 62 -14.46 -2.65 -29.88
C LEU A 62 -14.46 -2.71 -31.41
N GLN A 63 -13.42 -3.33 -31.98
CA GLN A 63 -13.36 -3.53 -33.42
C GLN A 63 -14.44 -4.53 -33.87
N PRO A 64 -15.00 -4.39 -35.08
CA PRO A 64 -15.99 -5.33 -35.62
C PRO A 64 -15.48 -6.78 -35.62
N SER A 65 -14.19 -6.99 -35.91
CA SER A 65 -13.56 -8.31 -35.85
C SER A 65 -13.59 -8.92 -34.44
N THR A 66 -13.42 -8.10 -33.41
CA THR A 66 -13.46 -8.51 -32.00
C THR A 66 -14.88 -8.84 -31.54
N LEU A 67 -15.88 -8.09 -32.00
CA LEU A 67 -17.30 -8.44 -31.80
C LEU A 67 -17.65 -9.79 -32.43
N THR A 68 -17.20 -10.05 -33.66
CA THR A 68 -17.37 -11.36 -34.31
C THR A 68 -16.67 -12.48 -33.53
N LYS A 69 -15.46 -12.24 -33.02
CA LYS A 69 -14.76 -13.22 -32.17
C LYS A 69 -15.55 -13.53 -30.89
N LEU A 70 -16.15 -12.53 -30.25
CA LEU A 70 -16.99 -12.72 -29.06
C LEU A 70 -18.26 -13.53 -29.34
N ALA A 71 -18.94 -13.28 -30.47
CA ALA A 71 -20.12 -14.05 -30.86
C ALA A 71 -19.77 -15.54 -31.14
N ASN A 72 -18.62 -15.79 -31.77
CA ASN A 72 -18.12 -17.15 -32.01
C ASN A 72 -17.66 -17.82 -30.70
N LEU A 73 -17.11 -17.06 -29.76
CA LEU A 73 -16.76 -17.53 -28.42
C LEU A 73 -18.01 -17.97 -27.67
N GLU A 74 -19.06 -17.14 -27.63
CA GLU A 74 -20.36 -17.49 -27.04
C GLU A 74 -20.89 -18.81 -27.62
N SER A 75 -20.98 -18.89 -28.95
CA SER A 75 -21.48 -20.09 -29.65
C SER A 75 -20.69 -21.35 -29.28
N SER A 76 -19.37 -21.23 -29.11
CA SER A 76 -18.50 -22.35 -28.74
C SER A 76 -18.67 -22.76 -27.28
N LEU A 77 -18.80 -21.79 -26.37
CA LEU A 77 -18.93 -22.04 -24.93
C LEU A 77 -20.33 -22.54 -24.56
N GLN A 78 -21.37 -22.12 -25.27
CA GLN A 78 -22.75 -22.56 -25.05
C GLN A 78 -22.92 -24.09 -25.24
N ILE A 79 -22.06 -24.72 -26.04
CA ILE A 79 -21.99 -26.18 -26.20
C ILE A 79 -21.54 -26.87 -24.89
N ILE A 80 -20.73 -26.20 -24.07
CA ILE A 80 -20.16 -26.73 -22.83
C ILE A 80 -21.10 -26.47 -21.65
N TYR A 81 -21.60 -25.24 -21.52
CA TYR A 81 -22.52 -24.81 -20.47
C TYR A 81 -23.34 -23.61 -20.95
N PRO A 82 -24.65 -23.49 -20.64
CA PRO A 82 -25.47 -22.38 -21.10
C PRO A 82 -24.88 -21.01 -20.74
N CYS A 83 -24.65 -20.17 -21.75
CA CYS A 83 -24.17 -18.82 -21.53
C CYS A 83 -24.54 -17.84 -22.64
N LYS A 84 -24.47 -16.54 -22.29
CA LYS A 84 -24.62 -15.40 -23.21
C LYS A 84 -23.51 -14.37 -22.95
N ILE A 85 -23.05 -13.69 -24.00
CA ILE A 85 -22.08 -12.60 -23.93
C ILE A 85 -22.71 -11.33 -24.52
N LEU A 86 -22.85 -10.31 -23.68
CA LEU A 86 -23.42 -9.01 -24.04
C LEU A 86 -22.37 -7.91 -23.89
N VAL A 87 -22.15 -7.14 -24.95
CA VAL A 87 -21.26 -5.97 -24.92
C VAL A 87 -22.09 -4.70 -24.74
N HIS A 88 -21.69 -3.87 -23.78
CA HIS A 88 -22.33 -2.59 -23.47
C HIS A 88 -21.32 -1.48 -23.71
N PHE A 89 -21.61 -0.60 -24.65
CA PHE A 89 -20.75 0.54 -24.97
C PHE A 89 -21.10 1.74 -24.09
N LEU A 90 -20.09 2.32 -23.43
CA LEU A 90 -20.21 3.49 -22.58
C LEU A 90 -19.46 4.67 -23.21
N ASP A 91 -20.11 5.84 -23.27
CA ASP A 91 -19.48 7.06 -23.80
C ASP A 91 -18.51 7.64 -22.75
N ASP A 92 -17.26 7.85 -23.13
CA ASP A 92 -16.24 8.52 -22.32
C ASP A 92 -16.70 9.87 -21.73
N LYS A 93 -17.63 10.57 -22.40
CA LYS A 93 -18.20 11.85 -21.93
C LYS A 93 -18.91 11.72 -20.59
N ASP A 94 -19.43 10.54 -20.27
CA ASP A 94 -20.09 10.25 -19.01
C ASP A 94 -19.14 10.31 -17.80
N PHE A 95 -17.84 10.26 -18.07
CA PHE A 95 -16.78 10.21 -17.08
C PHE A 95 -15.85 11.43 -17.17
N LYS A 96 -16.22 12.48 -17.93
CA LYS A 96 -15.37 13.66 -18.19
C LYS A 96 -14.89 14.40 -16.93
N ASP A 97 -15.64 14.31 -15.84
CA ASP A 97 -15.32 14.96 -14.56
C ASP A 97 -14.39 14.08 -13.68
N LEU A 98 -14.11 12.85 -14.10
CA LEU A 98 -13.23 11.94 -13.40
C LEU A 98 -11.76 12.15 -13.84
N PRO A 99 -10.78 11.97 -12.94
CA PRO A 99 -9.39 12.05 -13.32
C PRO A 99 -9.00 10.84 -14.16
N LYS A 100 -8.47 11.08 -15.37
CA LYS A 100 -7.77 10.02 -16.12
C LYS A 100 -6.52 9.60 -15.33
N ARG A 101 -6.28 8.29 -15.22
CA ARG A 101 -5.00 7.79 -14.70
C ARG A 101 -3.87 8.20 -15.65
N ALA A 102 -2.73 8.59 -15.11
CA ALA A 102 -1.53 8.82 -15.91
C ALA A 102 -1.25 7.58 -16.77
N ASN A 103 -1.05 7.77 -18.08
CA ASN A 103 -0.81 6.73 -19.09
C ASN A 103 -2.03 5.89 -19.54
N ARG A 104 -3.27 6.25 -19.17
CA ARG A 104 -4.49 5.63 -19.73
C ARG A 104 -5.25 6.64 -20.59
N THR A 105 -5.69 6.21 -21.78
CA THR A 105 -6.43 7.05 -22.73
C THR A 105 -7.94 7.10 -22.44
N ASN A 106 -8.49 6.09 -21.76
CA ASN A 106 -9.93 5.92 -21.50
C ASN A 106 -10.29 5.85 -20.01
N TYR A 107 -11.60 5.83 -19.73
CA TYR A 107 -12.17 5.79 -18.38
C TYR A 107 -12.58 4.38 -17.91
N SER A 108 -12.08 3.31 -18.55
CA SER A 108 -12.61 1.95 -18.38
C SER A 108 -12.60 1.44 -16.93
N ASN A 109 -11.68 1.90 -16.07
CA ASN A 109 -11.69 1.50 -14.65
C ASN A 109 -12.96 1.99 -13.92
N PHE A 110 -13.54 3.11 -14.35
CA PHE A 110 -14.72 3.73 -13.76
C PHE A 110 -16.03 3.21 -14.32
N PHE A 111 -16.04 2.42 -15.40
CA PHE A 111 -17.27 1.88 -16.00
C PHE A 111 -18.11 1.08 -15.02
N ARG A 112 -17.46 0.43 -14.03
CA ARG A 112 -18.14 -0.31 -12.96
C ARG A 112 -19.05 0.59 -12.11
N ILE A 113 -18.76 1.89 -11.99
CA ILE A 113 -19.63 2.84 -11.27
C ILE A 113 -21.03 2.89 -11.92
N LYS A 114 -21.13 2.66 -13.23
CA LYS A 114 -22.36 2.69 -14.01
C LYS A 114 -23.06 1.33 -14.18
N LEU A 115 -22.58 0.26 -13.55
CA LEU A 115 -23.11 -1.09 -13.78
C LEU A 115 -24.62 -1.21 -13.54
N ALA A 116 -25.17 -0.49 -12.56
CA ALA A 116 -26.60 -0.54 -12.27
C ALA A 116 -27.47 0.18 -13.32
N SER A 117 -26.91 1.18 -14.01
CA SER A 117 -27.57 1.82 -15.15
C SER A 117 -27.56 0.92 -16.39
N VAL A 118 -26.52 0.10 -16.54
CA VAL A 118 -26.41 -0.89 -17.63
C VAL A 118 -27.34 -2.09 -17.41
N LEU A 119 -27.64 -2.40 -16.15
CA LEU A 119 -28.44 -3.55 -15.73
C LEU A 119 -29.71 -3.12 -14.97
N PRO A 120 -30.66 -2.40 -15.62
CA PRO A 120 -31.79 -1.78 -14.92
C PRO A 120 -32.74 -2.79 -14.28
N GLU A 121 -32.90 -3.96 -14.88
CA GLU A 121 -33.87 -5.00 -14.48
C GLU A 121 -33.23 -6.18 -13.73
N ILE A 122 -31.92 -6.13 -13.50
CA ILE A 122 -31.21 -7.20 -12.79
C ILE A 122 -31.12 -6.85 -11.31
N ASP A 123 -31.29 -7.87 -10.46
CA ASP A 123 -31.25 -7.71 -9.01
C ASP A 123 -29.87 -7.98 -8.39
N LYS A 124 -29.13 -8.95 -8.94
CA LYS A 124 -27.83 -9.37 -8.41
C LYS A 124 -26.85 -9.62 -9.55
N CYS A 125 -25.65 -9.08 -9.44
CA CYS A 125 -24.56 -9.38 -10.37
C CYS A 125 -23.22 -9.54 -9.65
N LEU A 126 -22.31 -10.31 -10.24
CA LEU A 126 -20.92 -10.40 -9.80
C LEU A 126 -20.02 -9.57 -10.72
N TYR A 127 -19.35 -8.56 -10.20
CA TYR A 127 -18.30 -7.85 -10.92
C TYR A 127 -16.95 -8.55 -10.69
N LEU A 128 -16.18 -8.76 -11.77
CA LEU A 128 -14.81 -9.28 -11.75
C LEU A 128 -13.87 -8.41 -12.61
N ASP A 129 -12.66 -8.17 -12.12
CA ASP A 129 -11.57 -7.66 -12.98
C ASP A 129 -11.03 -8.76 -13.91
N VAL A 130 -10.47 -8.36 -15.05
CA VAL A 130 -10.04 -9.28 -16.12
C VAL A 130 -8.81 -10.11 -15.73
N ASP A 131 -7.99 -9.61 -14.81
CA ASP A 131 -6.78 -10.24 -14.28
C ASP A 131 -7.06 -11.24 -13.17
N MET A 132 -8.07 -12.08 -13.39
CA MET A 132 -8.48 -13.15 -12.49
C MET A 132 -8.49 -14.51 -13.19
N LEU A 133 -8.52 -15.57 -12.39
CA LEU A 133 -8.76 -16.95 -12.82
C LEU A 133 -9.77 -17.59 -11.88
N VAL A 134 -10.84 -18.17 -12.45
CA VAL A 134 -11.83 -18.93 -11.69
C VAL A 134 -11.46 -20.41 -11.71
N ILE A 135 -11.23 -20.97 -10.53
CA ILE A 135 -10.78 -22.36 -10.33
C ILE A 135 -11.78 -23.20 -9.52
N GLY A 136 -12.94 -22.62 -9.19
CA GLY A 136 -14.08 -23.34 -8.63
C GLY A 136 -15.42 -22.74 -9.07
N ASP A 137 -16.51 -23.46 -8.78
CA ASP A 137 -17.86 -23.03 -9.16
C ASP A 137 -18.28 -21.75 -8.44
N LEU A 138 -18.88 -20.81 -9.18
CA LEU A 138 -19.32 -19.51 -8.67
C LEU A 138 -20.80 -19.48 -8.27
N ARG A 139 -21.58 -20.51 -8.61
CA ARG A 139 -23.04 -20.51 -8.36
C ARG A 139 -23.39 -20.33 -6.88
N GLU A 140 -22.54 -20.84 -5.98
CA GLU A 140 -22.73 -20.66 -4.53
C GLU A 140 -22.68 -19.18 -4.10
N LEU A 141 -21.97 -18.30 -4.82
CA LEU A 141 -22.00 -16.85 -4.55
C LEU A 141 -23.38 -16.26 -4.78
N PHE A 142 -24.06 -16.67 -5.86
CA PHE A 142 -25.35 -16.08 -6.22
C PHE A 142 -26.47 -16.51 -5.26
N ALA A 143 -26.29 -17.62 -4.55
CA ALA A 143 -27.17 -18.08 -3.48
C ALA A 143 -27.00 -17.30 -2.16
N LEU A 144 -25.92 -16.53 -2.00
CA LEU A 144 -25.72 -15.73 -0.78
C LEU A 144 -26.80 -14.64 -0.66
N ASP A 145 -27.38 -14.53 0.53
CA ASP A 145 -28.22 -13.42 0.91
C ASP A 145 -27.35 -12.23 1.35
N LEU A 146 -27.48 -11.11 0.65
CA LEU A 146 -26.78 -9.87 0.99
C LEU A 146 -27.55 -9.05 2.04
N GLY A 147 -28.83 -9.36 2.28
CA GLY A 147 -29.73 -8.56 3.10
C GLY A 147 -29.72 -7.09 2.66
N GLU A 148 -29.55 -6.19 3.63
CA GLU A 148 -29.49 -4.75 3.40
C GLU A 148 -28.11 -4.26 2.89
N ASN A 149 -27.12 -5.15 2.73
CA ASN A 149 -25.81 -4.75 2.22
C ASN A 149 -25.86 -4.43 0.73
N ILE A 150 -25.11 -3.41 0.32
CA ILE A 150 -24.97 -3.00 -1.08
C ILE A 150 -24.15 -4.04 -1.86
N ALA A 151 -23.13 -4.63 -1.23
CA ALA A 151 -22.28 -5.61 -1.86
C ALA A 151 -21.66 -6.62 -0.88
N GLY A 152 -21.44 -7.84 -1.36
CA GLY A 152 -20.50 -8.80 -0.79
C GLY A 152 -19.12 -8.57 -1.38
N VAL A 153 -18.11 -8.40 -0.52
CA VAL A 153 -16.76 -7.96 -0.91
C VAL A 153 -15.67 -8.72 -0.16
N VAL A 154 -14.46 -8.72 -0.69
CA VAL A 154 -13.26 -9.25 0.00
C VAL A 154 -12.34 -8.08 0.32
N LEU A 155 -11.80 -8.05 1.55
CA LEU A 155 -10.92 -6.96 1.98
C LEU A 155 -9.65 -6.89 1.13
N ASP A 156 -9.10 -5.69 0.97
CA ASP A 156 -7.83 -5.49 0.28
C ASP A 156 -6.64 -5.85 1.20
N CYS A 157 -5.57 -6.43 0.63
CA CYS A 157 -4.35 -6.78 1.37
C CYS A 157 -3.07 -6.12 0.84
N SER A 158 -3.20 -5.07 0.02
CA SER A 158 -2.08 -4.42 -0.66
C SER A 158 -1.28 -3.48 0.23
N ASN A 159 -1.74 -3.18 1.44
CA ASN A 159 -1.13 -2.14 2.26
C ASN A 159 -1.16 -2.40 3.78
N PRO A 160 -0.05 -2.18 4.50
CA PRO A 160 -0.03 -2.26 5.96
C PRO A 160 -0.60 -1.04 6.67
N TYR A 161 -1.15 -0.04 5.97
CA TYR A 161 -1.75 1.12 6.63
C TYR A 161 -2.98 0.73 7.45
N ARG A 162 -3.09 1.28 8.66
CA ARG A 162 -4.32 1.16 9.46
C ARG A 162 -5.42 2.04 8.89
N GLN A 163 -5.04 3.20 8.39
CA GLN A 163 -5.94 4.19 7.82
C GLN A 163 -5.36 4.71 6.51
N LYS A 164 -6.24 4.96 5.55
CA LYS A 164 -5.91 5.64 4.30
C LYS A 164 -6.70 6.95 4.27
N SER A 165 -6.04 8.07 3.97
CA SER A 165 -6.69 9.38 3.90
C SER A 165 -6.60 9.95 2.48
N LEU A 166 -7.72 10.46 1.98
CA LEU A 166 -7.82 11.17 0.71
C LEU A 166 -7.96 12.66 0.96
N LYS A 167 -7.15 13.45 0.25
CA LYS A 167 -7.14 14.89 0.39
C LYS A 167 -8.43 15.49 -0.15
N ALA A 168 -9.08 16.32 0.66
CA ALA A 168 -10.14 17.19 0.15
C ALA A 168 -9.54 18.17 -0.88
N ARG A 169 -10.31 18.49 -1.91
CA ARG A 169 -9.91 19.48 -2.93
C ARG A 169 -10.13 20.91 -2.43
N ASP A 170 -11.16 21.10 -1.61
CA ASP A 170 -11.47 22.34 -0.91
C ASP A 170 -10.77 22.34 0.46
N SER A 171 -10.01 23.40 0.77
CA SER A 171 -9.27 23.53 2.03
C SER A 171 -10.17 23.73 3.26
N THR A 172 -11.46 24.03 3.07
CA THR A 172 -12.45 24.14 4.15
C THR A 172 -13.06 22.79 4.54
N ARG A 173 -12.90 21.76 3.70
CA ARG A 173 -13.40 20.41 3.94
C ARG A 173 -12.31 19.54 4.57
N ALA A 174 -12.68 18.73 5.55
CA ALA A 174 -11.77 17.75 6.13
C ALA A 174 -11.43 16.63 5.14
N ASP A 175 -10.20 16.11 5.23
CA ASP A 175 -9.78 14.92 4.48
C ASP A 175 -10.67 13.72 4.80
N PHE A 176 -10.95 12.89 3.80
CA PHE A 176 -11.70 11.65 4.00
C PHE A 176 -10.76 10.57 4.49
N THR A 177 -11.10 9.84 5.56
CA THR A 177 -10.24 8.78 6.10
C THR A 177 -10.99 7.46 6.24
N PHE A 178 -10.43 6.41 5.66
CA PHE A 178 -10.94 5.04 5.72
C PHE A 178 -10.31 4.26 6.89
N PRO A 179 -11.08 3.41 7.58
CA PRO A 179 -10.53 2.30 8.36
C PRO A 179 -10.09 1.18 7.40
N PHE A 180 -8.83 1.26 6.93
CA PHE A 180 -8.36 0.47 5.78
C PHE A 180 -8.45 -1.04 6.03
N ARG A 181 -8.20 -1.51 7.25
CA ARG A 181 -8.13 -2.97 7.48
C ARG A 181 -9.46 -3.58 7.83
N GLU A 182 -10.33 -2.78 8.40
CA GLU A 182 -11.62 -3.23 8.90
C GLU A 182 -12.65 -3.26 7.76
N GLU A 183 -12.58 -2.30 6.83
CA GLU A 183 -13.66 -2.08 5.86
C GLU A 183 -13.18 -1.95 4.41
N TYR A 184 -11.90 -1.65 4.15
CA TYR A 184 -11.48 -1.32 2.80
C TYR A 184 -11.34 -2.57 1.92
N PHE A 185 -12.20 -2.68 0.92
CA PHE A 185 -12.27 -3.83 0.03
C PHE A 185 -11.55 -3.61 -1.29
N ASN A 186 -11.20 -4.72 -1.93
CA ASN A 186 -10.69 -4.72 -3.29
C ASN A 186 -11.84 -4.64 -4.29
N SER A 187 -11.85 -3.63 -5.16
CA SER A 187 -12.97 -3.42 -6.11
C SER A 187 -12.94 -4.37 -7.30
N GLY A 188 -11.89 -5.20 -7.44
CA GLY A 188 -11.80 -6.19 -8.50
C GLY A 188 -12.76 -7.35 -8.35
N PHE A 189 -13.29 -7.58 -7.15
CA PHE A 189 -14.36 -8.54 -6.90
C PHE A 189 -15.49 -7.86 -6.13
N MET A 190 -16.72 -7.90 -6.63
CA MET A 190 -17.90 -7.42 -5.89
C MET A 190 -19.14 -8.22 -6.28
N LEU A 191 -19.81 -8.87 -5.32
CA LEU A 191 -21.16 -9.40 -5.50
C LEU A 191 -22.15 -8.31 -5.13
N ILE A 192 -22.94 -7.80 -6.07
CA ILE A 192 -23.65 -6.53 -5.91
C ILE A 192 -25.15 -6.74 -5.82
N ASN A 193 -25.77 -6.08 -4.83
CA ASN A 193 -27.21 -5.89 -4.71
C ASN A 193 -27.60 -4.66 -5.53
N LEU A 194 -28.07 -4.87 -6.75
CA LEU A 194 -28.40 -3.80 -7.69
C LEU A 194 -29.60 -2.94 -7.26
N PRO A 195 -30.67 -3.49 -6.65
CA PRO A 195 -31.73 -2.70 -6.05
C PRO A 195 -31.21 -1.71 -5.01
N LYS A 196 -30.36 -2.16 -4.08
CA LYS A 196 -29.73 -1.27 -3.08
C LYS A 196 -28.79 -0.26 -3.72
N TRP A 197 -28.03 -0.66 -4.74
CA TRP A 197 -27.17 0.25 -5.49
C TRP A 197 -27.95 1.40 -6.13
N ARG A 198 -29.13 1.10 -6.70
CA ARG A 198 -30.05 2.08 -7.30
C ARG A 198 -30.75 2.93 -6.23
N GLU A 199 -31.32 2.29 -5.21
CA GLU A 199 -32.03 2.96 -4.09
C GLU A 199 -31.17 4.03 -3.42
N LEU A 200 -29.89 3.72 -3.20
CA LEU A 200 -28.96 4.59 -2.49
C LEU A 200 -28.15 5.52 -3.41
N ASP A 201 -28.44 5.54 -4.71
CA ASP A 201 -27.74 6.32 -5.74
C ASP A 201 -26.21 6.25 -5.62
N ILE A 202 -25.67 5.03 -5.58
CA ILE A 202 -24.22 4.80 -5.44
C ILE A 202 -23.47 5.41 -6.62
N GLN A 203 -24.06 5.38 -7.81
CA GLN A 203 -23.49 6.01 -9.00
C GLN A 203 -23.37 7.53 -8.83
N GLY A 204 -24.45 8.23 -8.47
CA GLY A 204 -24.42 9.69 -8.28
C GLY A 204 -23.45 10.10 -7.18
N LYS A 205 -23.47 9.41 -6.04
CA LYS A 205 -22.53 9.64 -4.93
C LYS A 205 -21.07 9.42 -5.33
N ALA A 206 -20.78 8.40 -6.16
CA ALA A 206 -19.42 8.16 -6.67
C ALA A 206 -18.93 9.29 -7.57
N LEU A 207 -19.78 9.78 -8.47
CA LEU A 207 -19.46 10.92 -9.33
C LEU A 207 -19.28 12.22 -8.52
N GLU A 208 -20.09 12.42 -7.49
CA GLU A 208 -19.95 13.57 -6.58
C GLU A 208 -18.67 13.47 -5.73
N PHE A 209 -18.31 12.28 -5.25
CA PHE A 209 -17.14 12.08 -4.39
C PHE A 209 -15.84 12.56 -5.06
N VAL A 210 -15.67 12.24 -6.34
CA VAL A 210 -14.48 12.59 -7.12
C VAL A 210 -14.32 14.09 -7.35
N ARG A 211 -15.44 14.82 -7.37
CA ARG A 211 -15.45 16.29 -7.45
C ARG A 211 -14.95 16.93 -6.16
N ASN A 212 -15.10 16.25 -5.02
CA ASN A 212 -14.77 16.76 -3.69
C ASN A 212 -13.40 16.30 -3.16
N PHE A 213 -12.93 15.12 -3.58
CA PHE A 213 -11.71 14.50 -3.07
C PHE A 213 -10.72 14.14 -4.17
N THR A 214 -9.43 14.12 -3.81
CA THR A 214 -8.35 13.76 -4.72
C THR A 214 -8.10 12.26 -4.67
N THR A 215 -8.62 11.53 -5.65
CA THR A 215 -8.26 10.13 -5.93
C THR A 215 -8.37 9.85 -7.42
N ASN A 216 -7.57 8.91 -7.93
CA ASN A 216 -7.61 8.41 -9.29
C ASN A 216 -7.91 6.90 -9.34
N MET A 217 -8.49 6.36 -8.26
CA MET A 217 -8.82 4.95 -8.13
C MET A 217 -10.32 4.78 -7.91
N ASP A 218 -10.96 4.01 -8.78
CA ASP A 218 -12.33 3.53 -8.62
C ASP A 218 -12.53 2.84 -7.27
N GLN A 219 -11.56 2.03 -6.83
CA GLN A 219 -11.58 1.36 -5.54
C GLN A 219 -11.73 2.32 -4.36
N ASP A 220 -11.03 3.46 -4.37
CA ASP A 220 -11.14 4.47 -3.31
C ASP A 220 -12.54 5.08 -3.26
N ILE A 221 -13.10 5.36 -4.44
CA ILE A 221 -14.42 6.00 -4.57
C ILE A 221 -15.50 5.06 -4.06
N LEU A 222 -15.46 3.79 -4.49
CA LEU A 222 -16.44 2.79 -4.08
C LEU A 222 -16.36 2.51 -2.58
N ASN A 223 -15.15 2.39 -2.02
CA ASN A 223 -14.99 2.26 -0.57
C ASN A 223 -15.54 3.47 0.20
N ALA A 224 -15.44 4.69 -0.35
CA ALA A 224 -15.94 5.88 0.31
C ALA A 224 -17.47 5.98 0.30
N VAL A 225 -18.07 5.57 -0.81
CA VAL A 225 -19.52 5.71 -1.03
C VAL A 225 -20.31 4.56 -0.44
N ILE A 226 -19.77 3.34 -0.51
CA ILE A 226 -20.42 2.15 0.04
C ILE A 226 -20.17 2.06 1.55
N GLY A 227 -18.95 2.36 2.00
CA GLY A 227 -18.55 2.30 3.40
C GLY A 227 -18.76 0.91 4.01
N ASN A 228 -19.34 0.88 5.21
CA ASN A 228 -19.57 -0.35 5.98
C ASN A 228 -20.83 -1.13 5.60
N GLN A 229 -21.58 -0.73 4.56
CA GLN A 229 -22.76 -1.45 4.07
C GLN A 229 -22.37 -2.62 3.15
N THR A 230 -21.44 -3.45 3.62
CA THR A 230 -20.91 -4.58 2.89
C THR A 230 -20.95 -5.87 3.70
N LEU A 231 -21.18 -6.99 3.00
CA LEU A 231 -20.98 -8.32 3.54
C LEU A 231 -19.52 -8.74 3.30
N LYS A 232 -18.73 -8.89 4.37
CA LYS A 232 -17.35 -9.39 4.29
C LYS A 232 -17.34 -10.87 3.92
N LEU A 233 -16.88 -11.20 2.71
CA LEU A 233 -16.77 -12.57 2.20
C LEU A 233 -15.39 -13.19 2.49
N PRO A 234 -15.25 -14.52 2.53
CA PRO A 234 -13.96 -15.17 2.75
C PRO A 234 -12.92 -14.90 1.63
N PRO A 235 -11.61 -14.90 1.94
CA PRO A 235 -10.54 -14.67 0.97
C PRO A 235 -10.55 -15.56 -0.28
N LYS A 236 -11.16 -16.75 -0.22
CA LYS A 236 -11.22 -17.70 -1.35
C LYS A 236 -11.83 -17.13 -2.63
N TRP A 237 -12.63 -16.07 -2.49
CA TRP A 237 -13.33 -15.39 -3.59
C TRP A 237 -12.51 -14.30 -4.27
N ASN A 238 -11.38 -13.88 -3.70
CA ASN A 238 -10.53 -12.86 -4.29
C ASN A 238 -9.11 -13.02 -3.72
N LEU A 239 -8.49 -14.18 -3.96
CA LEU A 239 -7.20 -14.50 -3.37
C LEU A 239 -6.07 -13.87 -4.18
N PHE A 240 -5.33 -12.96 -3.57
CA PHE A 240 -4.22 -12.29 -4.24
C PHE A 240 -2.98 -13.19 -4.31
N VAL A 241 -2.33 -13.23 -5.47
CA VAL A 241 -1.14 -14.07 -5.68
C VAL A 241 0.07 -13.60 -4.86
N ASN A 242 0.12 -12.32 -4.45
CA ASN A 242 1.20 -11.75 -3.63
C ASN A 242 1.42 -12.53 -2.33
N HIS A 243 0.39 -13.20 -1.80
CA HIS A 243 0.47 -14.03 -0.61
C HIS A 243 1.57 -15.10 -0.73
N PHE A 244 1.75 -15.65 -1.93
CA PHE A 244 2.70 -16.72 -2.18
C PHE A 244 4.12 -16.22 -2.50
N THR A 245 4.27 -14.97 -2.94
CA THR A 245 5.54 -14.43 -3.43
C THR A 245 6.21 -13.45 -2.47
N ALA A 246 5.52 -12.98 -1.43
CA ALA A 246 6.01 -11.97 -0.49
C ALA A 246 7.38 -12.31 0.12
N GLN A 247 7.57 -13.54 0.59
CA GLN A 247 8.83 -13.97 1.22
C GLN A 247 10.01 -13.92 0.23
N ARG A 248 9.79 -14.36 -1.02
CA ARG A 248 10.82 -14.31 -2.08
C ARG A 248 11.18 -12.88 -2.46
N LEU A 249 10.23 -11.96 -2.34
CA LEU A 249 10.47 -10.52 -2.51
C LEU A 249 11.20 -9.87 -1.31
N GLY A 250 11.58 -10.66 -0.30
CA GLY A 250 12.25 -10.16 0.90
C GLY A 250 11.33 -9.40 1.85
N ARG A 251 10.01 -9.55 1.68
CA ARG A 251 9.03 -8.92 2.56
C ARG A 251 8.84 -9.79 3.81
N GLN A 252 8.88 -9.14 4.97
CA GLN A 252 8.44 -9.72 6.23
C GLN A 252 7.13 -9.04 6.62
N ASP A 253 6.05 -9.59 6.11
CA ASP A 253 4.71 -9.07 6.34
C ASP A 253 4.08 -9.80 7.53
N ASN A 254 3.46 -9.06 8.45
CA ASN A 254 2.42 -9.65 9.30
C ASN A 254 1.17 -9.65 8.43
N PHE A 255 0.71 -10.82 8.00
CA PHE A 255 -0.33 -10.91 6.98
C PHE A 255 -1.70 -10.79 7.63
N CYS A 256 -1.97 -11.57 8.67
CA CYS A 256 -3.29 -11.71 9.26
C CYS A 256 -3.52 -10.81 10.48
N ALA A 257 -4.80 -10.52 10.77
CA ALA A 257 -5.23 -9.59 11.83
C ALA A 257 -4.84 -10.02 13.25
N ASP A 258 -4.70 -11.31 13.50
CA ASP A 258 -4.27 -11.93 14.76
C ASP A 258 -2.75 -12.01 14.92
N GLU A 259 -1.97 -11.75 13.86
CA GLU A 259 -0.50 -11.73 13.91
C GLU A 259 0.03 -10.38 14.40
N SER A 260 -0.62 -9.27 14.04
CA SER A 260 -0.16 -7.93 14.39
C SER A 260 -1.22 -6.86 14.24
N LYS A 261 -1.12 -5.82 15.10
CA LYS A 261 -1.81 -4.54 14.92
C LYS A 261 -1.34 -3.78 13.68
N ASN A 262 -0.38 -4.29 12.90
CA ASN A 262 0.04 -3.78 11.61
C ASN A 262 -0.14 -4.76 10.44
N CYS A 263 -1.17 -5.60 10.48
CA CYS A 263 -1.41 -6.61 9.45
C CYS A 263 -1.69 -6.03 8.06
N LEU A 264 -1.48 -6.83 7.01
CA LEU A 264 -1.88 -6.48 5.64
C LEU A 264 -3.34 -6.81 5.38
N PHE A 265 -3.83 -7.90 5.96
CA PHE A 265 -5.08 -8.51 5.61
C PHE A 265 -5.99 -8.57 6.84
N GLY A 266 -7.19 -7.99 6.72
CA GLY A 266 -8.18 -7.89 7.80
C GLY A 266 -8.87 -9.22 8.14
N TYR A 267 -8.24 -10.35 7.87
CA TYR A 267 -8.73 -11.70 8.22
C TYR A 267 -7.77 -12.35 9.21
N THR A 268 -8.29 -13.23 10.05
CA THR A 268 -7.51 -14.10 10.93
C THR A 268 -6.73 -15.14 10.13
N SER A 269 -5.63 -15.66 10.71
CA SER A 269 -4.88 -16.75 10.11
C SER A 269 -5.78 -17.97 9.85
N LYS A 270 -6.78 -18.24 10.72
CA LYS A 270 -7.75 -19.31 10.52
C LYS A 270 -8.61 -19.12 9.27
N GLU A 271 -9.22 -17.94 9.10
CA GLU A 271 -10.04 -17.62 7.92
C GLU A 271 -9.25 -17.73 6.61
N LEU A 272 -7.98 -17.30 6.64
CA LEU A 272 -7.08 -17.44 5.50
C LEU A 272 -6.76 -18.91 5.21
N GLN A 273 -6.37 -19.69 6.22
CA GLN A 273 -6.03 -21.11 6.06
C GLN A 273 -7.23 -21.94 5.58
N GLU A 274 -8.45 -21.62 6.00
CA GLU A 274 -9.66 -22.23 5.47
C GLU A 274 -9.87 -21.87 3.99
N SER A 275 -9.65 -20.60 3.63
CA SER A 275 -9.75 -20.16 2.24
C SER A 275 -8.70 -20.78 1.31
N LEU A 276 -7.48 -21.02 1.81
CA LEU A 276 -6.40 -21.64 1.03
C LEU A 276 -6.69 -23.11 0.68
N LYS A 277 -7.59 -23.79 1.42
CA LYS A 277 -8.01 -25.17 1.13
C LYS A 277 -9.04 -25.25 0.00
N ASP A 278 -9.77 -24.17 -0.25
CA ASP A 278 -10.90 -24.13 -1.17
C ASP A 278 -10.91 -22.84 -2.00
N ILE A 279 -9.80 -22.55 -2.66
CA ILE A 279 -9.66 -21.32 -3.45
C ILE A 279 -10.61 -21.39 -4.65
N ARG A 280 -11.39 -20.34 -4.88
CA ARG A 280 -12.38 -20.27 -5.98
C ARG A 280 -11.97 -19.26 -7.05
N ILE A 281 -11.41 -18.13 -6.65
CA ILE A 281 -10.94 -17.09 -7.57
C ILE A 281 -9.55 -16.64 -7.15
N VAL A 282 -8.63 -16.69 -8.10
CA VAL A 282 -7.27 -16.17 -7.97
C VAL A 282 -7.20 -14.82 -8.68
N HIS A 283 -6.67 -13.81 -8.01
CA HIS A 283 -6.52 -12.46 -8.55
C HIS A 283 -5.04 -12.13 -8.70
N PHE A 284 -4.59 -11.89 -9.94
CA PHE A 284 -3.21 -11.58 -10.28
C PHE A 284 -2.86 -10.11 -10.00
N THR A 285 -3.27 -9.58 -8.85
CA THR A 285 -3.07 -8.18 -8.46
C THR A 285 -1.95 -8.02 -7.44
N PHE A 286 -1.48 -6.77 -7.30
CA PHE A 286 -0.49 -6.30 -6.34
C PHE A 286 0.87 -7.06 -6.33
N LEU A 287 1.96 -6.40 -6.75
CA LEU A 287 3.31 -7.01 -6.82
C LEU A 287 3.35 -8.37 -7.53
N CYS A 288 2.52 -8.50 -8.56
CA CYS A 288 2.41 -9.68 -9.39
C CYS A 288 2.47 -9.21 -10.86
N ALA A 289 3.24 -9.91 -11.68
CA ALA A 289 3.07 -9.80 -13.12
C ALA A 289 1.68 -10.36 -13.50
N LYS A 290 1.15 -10.03 -14.68
CA LYS A 290 -0.02 -10.76 -15.18
C LYS A 290 0.43 -12.07 -15.84
N PRO A 291 -0.43 -13.10 -15.93
CA PRO A 291 -0.08 -14.36 -16.61
C PRO A 291 0.37 -14.20 -18.06
N TRP A 292 -0.13 -13.15 -18.72
CA TRP A 292 0.23 -12.76 -20.10
C TRP A 292 1.34 -11.70 -20.16
N GLU A 293 2.01 -11.41 -19.06
CA GLU A 293 3.24 -10.62 -19.02
C GLU A 293 4.44 -11.53 -18.77
N ASN A 294 5.64 -11.01 -19.01
CA ASN A 294 6.85 -11.75 -18.69
C ASN A 294 7.05 -11.85 -17.16
N GLU A 295 7.26 -13.07 -16.66
CA GLU A 295 7.54 -13.35 -15.25
C GLU A 295 8.80 -12.64 -14.72
N CYS A 296 9.74 -12.31 -15.63
CA CYS A 296 10.95 -11.58 -15.31
C CYS A 296 10.72 -10.11 -14.90
N LYS A 297 9.50 -9.59 -15.03
CA LYS A 297 9.16 -8.20 -14.63
C LYS A 297 9.50 -7.89 -13.17
N LEU A 298 9.48 -8.91 -12.29
CA LEU A 298 9.89 -8.82 -10.91
C LEU A 298 10.87 -9.94 -10.59
N LEU A 299 12.05 -9.57 -10.09
CA LEU A 299 13.06 -10.53 -9.61
C LEU A 299 13.03 -10.61 -8.08
N ASP A 300 13.24 -11.81 -7.56
CA ASP A 300 13.34 -12.07 -6.12
C ASP A 300 14.66 -11.56 -5.52
N THR A 301 14.87 -11.73 -4.22
CA THR A 301 16.09 -11.27 -3.54
C THR A 301 17.38 -11.97 -4.03
N ALA A 302 17.26 -13.11 -4.70
CA ALA A 302 18.37 -13.82 -5.34
C ALA A 302 18.53 -13.45 -6.83
N TYR A 303 17.80 -12.44 -7.31
CA TYR A 303 17.75 -12.00 -8.71
C TYR A 303 17.15 -13.03 -9.67
N LEU A 304 16.40 -14.01 -9.17
CA LEU A 304 15.73 -15.01 -9.99
C LEU A 304 14.30 -14.55 -10.32
N PRO A 305 13.74 -14.96 -11.48
CA PRO A 305 12.32 -14.78 -11.75
C PRO A 305 11.46 -15.39 -10.65
N LEU A 306 10.34 -14.74 -10.36
CA LEU A 306 9.35 -15.27 -9.44
C LEU A 306 8.54 -16.37 -10.12
N ASP A 307 8.34 -17.47 -9.38
CA ASP A 307 7.38 -18.49 -9.75
C ASP A 307 6.03 -18.08 -9.15
N TYR A 308 5.05 -17.85 -10.00
CA TYR A 308 3.72 -17.42 -9.60
C TYR A 308 2.76 -18.60 -9.66
N PRO A 309 2.12 -18.98 -8.54
CA PRO A 309 1.14 -20.04 -8.57
C PRO A 309 -0.02 -19.67 -9.50
N TYR A 310 -0.64 -20.70 -10.09
CA TYR A 310 -1.77 -20.59 -11.01
C TYR A 310 -1.45 -20.04 -12.41
N TYR A 311 -0.22 -19.66 -12.72
CA TYR A 311 0.17 -19.26 -14.09
C TYR A 311 0.01 -20.40 -15.09
N LYS A 312 0.47 -21.59 -14.71
CA LYS A 312 0.32 -22.79 -15.55
C LYS A 312 -1.16 -23.08 -15.82
N GLN A 313 -1.98 -23.05 -14.77
CA GLN A 313 -3.43 -23.26 -14.86
C GLN A 313 -4.10 -22.19 -15.73
N TRP A 314 -3.69 -20.91 -15.61
CA TRP A 314 -4.19 -19.85 -16.48
C TRP A 314 -3.88 -20.13 -17.95
N TRP A 315 -2.65 -20.55 -18.27
CA TRP A 315 -2.27 -20.92 -19.63
C TRP A 315 -2.93 -22.21 -20.14
N GLU A 316 -3.24 -23.16 -19.25
CA GLU A 316 -4.05 -24.34 -19.59
C GLU A 316 -5.47 -23.94 -20.01
N VAL A 317 -6.09 -22.97 -19.33
CA VAL A 317 -7.39 -22.41 -19.75
C VAL A 317 -7.24 -21.60 -21.04
N ALA A 318 -6.18 -20.80 -21.18
CA ALA A 318 -5.94 -20.00 -22.39
C ALA A 318 -5.84 -20.89 -23.64
N LYS A 319 -5.18 -22.05 -23.54
CA LYS A 319 -5.10 -23.06 -24.62
C LYS A 319 -6.42 -23.75 -24.93
N GLN A 320 -7.39 -23.68 -24.02
CA GLN A 320 -8.75 -24.20 -24.18
C GLN A 320 -9.76 -23.12 -24.58
N THR A 321 -9.37 -21.85 -24.59
CA THR A 321 -10.26 -20.72 -24.90
C THR A 321 -10.53 -20.67 -26.40
N PRO A 322 -11.74 -21.04 -26.87
CA PRO A 322 -12.00 -21.11 -28.29
C PRO A 322 -11.90 -19.73 -28.93
N ILE A 323 -11.62 -19.68 -30.23
CA ILE A 323 -11.46 -18.45 -31.04
C ILE A 323 -10.20 -17.63 -30.72
N PHE A 324 -9.80 -17.55 -29.45
CA PHE A 324 -8.63 -16.76 -29.00
C PHE A 324 -7.37 -17.60 -28.78
N LYS A 325 -7.47 -18.93 -28.77
CA LYS A 325 -6.35 -19.87 -28.54
C LYS A 325 -5.10 -19.53 -29.34
N GLU A 326 -5.21 -19.42 -30.66
CA GLU A 326 -4.04 -19.21 -31.54
C GLU A 326 -3.34 -17.87 -31.27
N GLU A 327 -4.13 -16.81 -31.03
CA GLU A 327 -3.59 -15.49 -30.67
C GLU A 327 -2.87 -15.52 -29.31
N LEU A 328 -3.44 -16.23 -28.34
CA LEU A 328 -2.86 -16.40 -27.01
C LEU A 328 -1.58 -17.25 -27.06
N GLU A 329 -1.54 -18.32 -27.86
CA GLU A 329 -0.35 -19.16 -28.07
C GLU A 329 0.76 -18.38 -28.80
N SER A 330 0.42 -17.57 -29.80
CA SER A 330 1.38 -16.66 -30.44
C SER A 330 1.95 -15.63 -29.47
N HIS A 331 1.10 -15.09 -28.58
CA HIS A 331 1.54 -14.19 -27.51
C HIS A 331 2.47 -14.90 -26.52
N LEU A 332 2.18 -16.14 -26.12
CA LEU A 332 3.06 -16.94 -25.26
C LEU A 332 4.44 -17.14 -25.90
N GLN A 333 4.50 -17.46 -27.19
CA GLN A 333 5.76 -17.59 -27.91
C GLN A 333 6.56 -16.27 -27.91
N THR A 334 5.86 -15.15 -28.05
CA THR A 334 6.47 -13.81 -28.00
C THR A 334 7.08 -13.53 -26.62
N LEU A 335 6.38 -13.87 -25.53
CA LEU A 335 6.90 -13.74 -24.17
C LEU A 335 8.15 -14.59 -23.96
N GLN A 336 8.15 -15.83 -24.46
CA GLN A 336 9.29 -16.74 -24.36
C GLN A 336 10.51 -16.21 -25.13
N ASN A 337 10.31 -15.71 -26.35
CA ASN A 337 11.37 -15.14 -27.18
C ASN A 337 12.00 -13.89 -26.53
N ASN A 338 11.21 -13.10 -25.80
CA ASN A 338 11.66 -11.88 -25.15
C ASN A 338 12.20 -12.08 -23.71
N ALA A 339 12.13 -13.31 -23.17
CA ALA A 339 12.41 -13.59 -21.76
C ALA A 339 13.80 -13.13 -21.31
N LEU A 340 14.83 -13.40 -22.10
CA LEU A 340 16.20 -12.98 -21.75
C LEU A 340 16.34 -11.44 -21.72
N GLN A 341 15.70 -10.76 -22.67
CA GLN A 341 15.75 -9.30 -22.75
C GLN A 341 15.00 -8.67 -21.56
N ASP A 342 13.84 -9.21 -21.20
CA ASP A 342 13.05 -8.70 -20.08
C ASP A 342 13.71 -8.99 -18.73
N TYR A 343 14.37 -10.16 -18.58
CA TYR A 343 15.25 -10.45 -17.46
C TYR A 343 16.39 -9.43 -17.34
N ALA A 344 17.10 -9.14 -18.43
CA ALA A 344 18.18 -8.16 -18.43
C ALA A 344 17.69 -6.75 -18.03
N LYS A 345 16.51 -6.33 -18.50
CA LYS A 345 15.88 -5.06 -18.09
C LYS A 345 15.56 -5.05 -16.59
N ALA A 346 14.95 -6.10 -16.07
CA ALA A 346 14.58 -6.18 -14.66
C ALA A 346 15.82 -6.20 -13.74
N LEU A 347 16.87 -6.94 -14.14
CA LEU A 347 18.14 -6.95 -13.44
C LEU A 347 18.80 -5.56 -13.43
N SER A 348 18.79 -4.87 -14.58
CA SER A 348 19.29 -3.50 -14.68
C SER A 348 18.60 -2.55 -13.68
N HIS A 349 17.27 -2.63 -13.56
CA HIS A 349 16.53 -1.83 -12.58
C HIS A 349 16.97 -2.12 -11.13
N LYS A 350 17.19 -3.40 -10.77
CA LYS A 350 17.70 -3.75 -9.44
C LYS A 350 19.11 -3.22 -9.20
N LEU A 351 20.01 -3.34 -10.17
CA LEU A 351 21.38 -2.82 -10.07
C LEU A 351 21.40 -1.29 -9.91
N ILE A 352 20.54 -0.57 -10.64
CA ILE A 352 20.38 0.89 -10.48
C ILE A 352 19.85 1.22 -9.08
N ALA A 353 18.86 0.49 -8.57
CA ALA A 353 18.34 0.69 -7.22
C ALA A 353 19.43 0.50 -6.15
N HIS A 354 20.24 -0.56 -6.25
CA HIS A 354 21.36 -0.80 -5.33
C HIS A 354 22.44 0.28 -5.44
N ARG A 355 22.79 0.71 -6.66
CA ARG A 355 23.72 1.83 -6.87
C ARG A 355 23.24 3.10 -6.18
N ASN A 356 21.95 3.43 -6.30
CA ASN A 356 21.35 4.60 -5.65
C ASN A 356 21.35 4.47 -4.13
N GLN A 357 21.10 3.27 -3.60
CA GLN A 357 21.21 3.00 -2.15
C GLN A 357 22.65 3.20 -1.65
N ILE A 358 23.65 2.65 -2.35
CA ILE A 358 25.06 2.82 -2.02
C ILE A 358 25.44 4.30 -2.02
N GLN A 359 25.07 5.06 -3.07
CA GLN A 359 25.35 6.50 -3.15
C GLN A 359 24.72 7.28 -1.99
N ASN A 360 23.47 6.97 -1.63
CA ASN A 360 22.80 7.59 -0.49
C ASN A 360 23.48 7.26 0.84
N LEU A 361 23.93 6.02 1.03
CA LEU A 361 24.69 5.61 2.22
C LEU A 361 26.05 6.32 2.29
N SER A 362 26.77 6.41 1.17
CA SER A 362 28.03 7.15 1.07
C SER A 362 27.83 8.63 1.43
N ARG A 363 26.80 9.29 0.90
CA ARG A 363 26.49 10.68 1.25
C ARG A 363 26.18 10.86 2.74
N LYS A 364 25.37 9.97 3.32
CA LYS A 364 25.08 9.97 4.77
C LYS A 364 26.36 9.77 5.59
N SER A 365 27.24 8.88 5.14
CA SER A 365 28.55 8.63 5.77
C SER A 365 29.44 9.89 5.74
N GLU A 366 29.51 10.57 4.59
CA GLU A 366 30.24 11.85 4.47
C GLU A 366 29.65 12.96 5.35
N GLU A 367 28.31 13.09 5.43
CA GLU A 367 27.64 14.04 6.30
C GLU A 367 27.95 13.76 7.79
N LEU A 368 27.95 12.47 8.17
CA LEU A 368 28.37 12.02 9.51
C LEU A 368 29.85 12.34 9.75
N PHE A 369 30.74 12.11 8.79
CA PHE A 369 32.17 12.40 8.89
C PHE A 369 32.46 13.91 8.99
N LYS A 370 31.73 14.75 8.25
CA LYS A 370 31.81 16.22 8.36
C LYS A 370 31.33 16.71 9.72
N SER A 371 30.20 16.17 10.21
CA SER A 371 29.71 16.44 11.57
C SER A 371 30.72 16.02 12.62
N HIS A 372 31.32 14.84 12.45
CA HIS A 372 32.38 14.30 13.29
C HIS A 372 33.61 15.21 13.30
N ASN A 373 34.13 15.63 12.15
CA ASN A 373 35.26 16.55 12.07
C ASN A 373 34.96 17.90 12.74
N LYS A 374 33.73 18.40 12.66
CA LYS A 374 33.32 19.62 13.36
C LYS A 374 33.27 19.43 14.89
N ILE A 375 32.89 18.24 15.37
CA ILE A 375 32.92 17.86 16.78
C ILE A 375 34.38 17.69 17.24
N LEU A 376 35.20 16.99 16.48
CA LEU A 376 36.62 16.80 16.75
C LEU A 376 37.39 18.12 16.72
N GLN A 377 37.15 19.04 15.78
CA GLN A 377 37.75 20.39 15.82
C GLN A 377 37.33 21.18 17.08
N ARG A 378 36.16 20.87 17.68
CA ARG A 378 35.75 21.38 18.99
C ARG A 378 36.38 20.62 20.17
N HIS A 379 37.13 19.54 19.95
CA HIS A 379 37.68 18.67 20.99
C HIS A 379 39.19 18.35 20.84
N PHE A 380 39.81 18.64 19.69
CA PHE A 380 41.27 18.74 19.47
C PHE A 380 41.80 20.06 20.03
N LEU A 381 41.49 20.22 21.30
CA LEU A 381 41.77 21.39 22.07
C LEU A 381 42.46 20.87 23.33
N GLY A 382 43.49 21.58 23.78
CA GLY A 382 44.16 21.26 25.04
C GLY A 382 43.17 21.10 26.20
N ALA A 383 43.59 20.46 27.28
CA ALA A 383 42.78 20.26 28.48
C ALA A 383 42.10 21.56 28.95
N LYS A 384 42.77 22.72 28.82
CA LYS A 384 42.19 24.05 29.10
C LYS A 384 40.90 24.28 28.35
N GLN A 385 40.94 24.09 27.05
CA GLN A 385 39.84 24.43 26.18
C GLN A 385 38.77 23.33 26.16
N ARG A 386 39.11 22.09 26.56
CA ARG A 386 38.11 21.08 26.97
C ARG A 386 37.31 21.54 28.20
N VAL A 387 37.96 22.14 29.20
CA VAL A 387 37.28 22.74 30.36
C VAL A 387 36.45 23.95 29.95
N GLU A 388 36.93 24.79 29.04
CA GLU A 388 36.15 25.92 28.51
C GLU A 388 34.94 25.48 27.68
N ASN A 389 35.00 24.29 27.06
CA ASN A 389 33.89 23.69 26.34
C ASN A 389 32.86 22.98 27.23
N HIS A 390 33.18 22.78 28.51
CA HIS A 390 32.28 22.22 29.51
C HIS A 390 31.04 23.10 29.67
N LEU A 391 29.88 22.48 29.93
CA LEU A 391 28.61 23.20 30.03
C LEU A 391 28.65 24.30 31.10
N SER A 392 29.22 24.02 32.28
CA SER A 392 29.37 25.01 33.37
C SER A 392 30.11 26.27 32.91
N TYR A 393 31.24 26.12 32.22
CA TYR A 393 31.99 27.29 31.75
C TYR A 393 31.22 28.10 30.71
N LYS A 394 30.58 27.43 29.74
CA LYS A 394 29.78 28.09 28.69
C LYS A 394 28.63 28.89 29.27
N ILE A 395 27.91 28.30 30.23
CA ILE A 395 26.81 28.94 30.93
C ILE A 395 27.31 30.14 31.74
N GLY A 396 28.36 29.97 32.55
CA GLY A 396 28.89 31.06 33.36
C GLY A 396 29.42 32.22 32.52
N LYS A 397 30.06 31.94 31.37
CA LYS A 397 30.52 32.96 30.41
C LYS A 397 29.36 33.72 29.79
N GLU A 398 28.28 33.02 29.42
CA GLU A 398 27.08 33.65 28.86
C GLU A 398 26.35 34.51 29.91
N ILE A 399 26.30 34.06 31.17
CA ILE A 399 25.76 34.85 32.29
C ILE A 399 26.60 36.12 32.50
N GLN A 400 27.93 36.04 32.52
CA GLN A 400 28.80 37.22 32.67
C GLN A 400 28.68 38.20 31.49
N ASN A 401 28.53 37.70 30.26
CA ASN A 401 28.39 38.55 29.08
C ASN A 401 27.04 39.26 29.02
N SER A 402 25.97 38.59 29.44
CA SER A 402 24.60 39.15 29.45
C SER A 402 24.38 40.18 30.57
N GLN A 403 25.27 40.26 31.57
CA GLN A 403 25.26 41.32 32.58
C GLN A 403 25.51 42.72 31.99
N LYS A 404 26.09 42.82 30.77
CA LYS A 404 26.52 44.08 30.15
C LYS A 404 25.55 44.68 29.10
N SER A 405 24.35 44.13 28.87
CA SER A 405 23.47 44.55 27.76
C SER A 405 21.97 44.26 27.98
N ILE A 406 21.11 44.76 27.07
CA ILE A 406 19.65 44.53 26.96
C ILE A 406 19.27 43.04 26.74
N LEU A 407 20.27 42.17 26.51
CA LEU A 407 20.17 40.73 26.31
C LEU A 407 19.70 39.92 27.55
N ARG A 408 19.44 40.57 28.70
CA ARG A 408 18.98 39.90 29.93
C ARG A 408 17.63 39.19 29.77
N ILE A 409 16.73 39.71 28.94
CA ILE A 409 15.38 39.15 28.73
C ILE A 409 15.43 37.83 27.94
N THR A 410 16.38 37.67 27.02
CA THR A 410 16.52 36.45 26.19
C THR A 410 17.43 35.39 26.81
N LEU A 411 18.11 35.72 27.92
CA LEU A 411 19.07 34.85 28.59
C LEU A 411 18.47 33.48 28.99
N PRO A 412 17.26 33.36 29.58
CA PRO A 412 16.73 32.05 29.96
C PRO A 412 16.53 31.11 28.76
N LEU A 413 15.98 31.62 27.65
CA LEU A 413 15.82 30.87 26.40
C LEU A 413 17.17 30.44 25.84
N LYS A 414 18.16 31.34 25.83
CA LYS A 414 19.50 31.07 25.32
C LYS A 414 20.22 30.01 26.14
N LEU A 415 20.17 30.09 27.48
CA LEU A 415 20.74 29.08 28.37
C LEU A 415 20.05 27.72 28.19
N GLY A 416 18.71 27.70 28.04
CA GLY A 416 17.94 26.49 27.74
C GLY A 416 18.37 25.80 26.44
N LEU A 417 18.51 26.57 25.36
CA LEU A 417 19.01 26.08 24.07
C LEU A 417 20.45 25.57 24.17
N MET A 418 21.33 26.27 24.90
CA MET A 418 22.71 25.84 25.12
C MET A 418 22.78 24.49 25.85
N ILE A 419 21.95 24.28 26.89
CA ILE A 419 21.86 23.01 27.61
C ILE A 419 21.37 21.90 26.67
N TYR A 420 20.32 22.16 25.89
CA TYR A 420 19.78 21.19 24.94
C TYR A 420 20.81 20.75 23.90
N HIS A 421 21.46 21.71 23.22
CA HIS A 421 22.47 21.42 22.22
C HIS A 421 23.69 20.71 22.80
N HIS A 422 24.11 21.06 24.02
CA HIS A 422 25.23 20.38 24.68
C HIS A 422 24.90 18.91 25.01
N LYS A 423 23.70 18.64 25.56
CA LYS A 423 23.25 17.27 25.85
C LYS A 423 23.12 16.43 24.58
N LYS A 424 22.58 17.00 23.50
CA LYS A 424 22.48 16.33 22.20
C LYS A 424 23.87 15.96 21.66
N ALA A 425 24.81 16.91 21.65
CA ALA A 425 26.18 16.67 21.21
C ALA A 425 26.90 15.59 22.04
N LEU A 426 26.67 15.54 23.35
CA LEU A 426 27.23 14.49 24.21
C LEU A 426 26.66 13.10 23.88
N LYS A 427 25.35 13.00 23.62
CA LYS A 427 24.71 11.75 23.20
C LYS A 427 25.23 11.26 21.85
N ASP A 428 25.39 12.19 20.90
CA ASP A 428 25.96 11.90 19.59
C ASP A 428 27.40 11.38 19.73
N TYR A 429 28.23 12.03 20.57
CA TYR A 429 29.60 11.59 20.87
C TYR A 429 29.65 10.19 21.50
N GLN A 430 28.82 9.91 22.52
CA GLN A 430 28.75 8.60 23.16
C GLN A 430 28.36 7.49 22.17
N THR A 431 27.40 7.78 21.29
CA THR A 431 26.96 6.84 20.24
C THR A 431 28.11 6.55 19.26
N LEU A 432 28.89 7.56 18.89
CA LEU A 432 30.06 7.40 18.04
C LEU A 432 31.17 6.56 18.71
N CYS A 433 31.46 6.79 19.99
CA CYS A 433 32.45 5.98 20.73
C CYS A 433 31.99 4.53 20.96
N ALA A 434 30.69 4.26 20.99
CA ALA A 434 30.16 2.91 21.04
C ALA A 434 30.36 2.15 19.73
N ILE A 435 30.29 2.86 18.59
CA ILE A 435 30.54 2.29 17.26
C ILE A 435 32.04 2.13 16.99
N ASN A 436 32.86 3.10 17.40
CA ASN A 436 34.31 3.06 17.22
C ASN A 436 35.03 3.52 18.51
N PRO A 437 35.50 2.56 19.34
CA PRO A 437 36.17 2.86 20.62
C PRO A 437 37.44 3.71 20.51
N SER A 438 38.12 3.73 19.35
CA SER A 438 39.32 4.54 19.14
C SER A 438 39.06 6.06 19.16
N LEU A 439 37.79 6.48 19.12
CA LEU A 439 37.36 7.87 19.20
C LEU A 439 37.26 8.43 20.63
N LYS A 440 37.54 7.61 21.66
CA LYS A 440 37.55 8.06 23.05
C LYS A 440 38.69 9.06 23.25
N LEU A 441 38.36 10.24 23.76
CA LEU A 441 39.36 11.25 24.10
C LEU A 441 40.22 10.76 25.27
N PRO A 442 41.53 11.05 25.28
CA PRO A 442 42.42 10.83 26.42
C PRO A 442 41.86 11.45 27.71
N LEU A 443 42.31 10.96 28.86
CA LEU A 443 41.99 11.58 30.15
C LEU A 443 42.53 13.02 30.18
N LEU A 444 41.87 13.93 30.90
CA LEU A 444 42.30 15.34 30.94
C LEU A 444 43.75 15.51 31.40
N GLN A 445 44.22 14.65 32.31
CA GLN A 445 45.60 14.63 32.85
C GLN A 445 46.67 14.23 31.82
N GLU A 446 46.27 13.66 30.69
CA GLU A 446 47.18 13.18 29.65
C GLU A 446 47.55 14.29 28.64
N TYR A 447 47.02 15.51 28.82
CA TYR A 447 47.32 16.68 27.98
C TYR A 447 48.42 17.54 28.60
N GLN A 448 49.28 18.12 27.75
CA GLN A 448 50.40 18.97 28.18
C GLN A 448 49.96 20.23 28.95
N ASP A 449 48.75 20.76 28.69
CA ASP A 449 48.20 21.97 29.31
C ASP A 449 47.22 21.66 30.47
N PHE A 450 47.34 20.49 31.11
CA PHE A 450 46.45 20.08 32.19
C PHE A 450 46.39 21.09 33.34
N ASP A 451 47.52 21.67 33.74
CA ASP A 451 47.56 22.67 34.82
C ASP A 451 46.73 23.92 34.49
N GLU A 452 46.74 24.38 33.23
CA GLU A 452 45.88 25.47 32.77
C GLU A 452 44.39 25.10 32.84
N ALA A 453 44.06 23.83 32.61
CA ALA A 453 42.71 23.31 32.74
C ALA A 453 42.21 23.32 34.18
N VAL A 454 43.06 22.96 35.14
CA VAL A 454 42.75 23.03 36.57
C VAL A 454 42.48 24.47 36.99
N HIS A 455 43.33 25.42 36.56
CA HIS A 455 43.10 26.85 36.80
C HIS A 455 41.77 27.33 36.19
N ARG A 456 41.42 26.90 34.97
CA ARG A 456 40.14 27.23 34.34
C ARG A 456 38.93 26.63 35.06
N LYS A 457 39.05 25.43 35.62
CA LYS A 457 37.95 24.81 36.38
C LYS A 457 37.66 25.54 37.70
N ASN A 458 38.69 26.16 38.27
CA ASN A 458 38.61 26.89 39.53
C ASN A 458 38.26 28.39 39.38
N CYS A 459 38.07 28.88 38.14
CA CYS A 459 37.74 30.29 37.92
C CYS A 459 36.27 30.61 38.26
N ALA A 460 36.01 31.87 38.61
CA ALA A 460 34.67 32.36 38.95
C ALA A 460 33.62 32.10 37.83
N THR A 461 34.04 32.16 36.57
CA THR A 461 33.18 31.86 35.42
C THR A 461 32.67 30.42 35.45
N TYR A 462 33.54 29.45 35.72
CA TYR A 462 33.14 28.04 35.78
C TYR A 462 32.20 27.78 36.97
N GLN A 463 32.55 28.32 38.15
CA GLN A 463 31.78 28.18 39.38
C GLN A 463 30.36 28.77 39.23
N LEU A 464 30.23 29.95 38.63
CA LEU A 464 28.94 30.60 38.38
C LEU A 464 28.00 29.72 37.54
N GLY A 465 28.52 29.08 36.49
CA GLY A 465 27.71 28.17 35.69
C GLY A 465 27.41 26.85 36.39
N GLU A 466 28.29 26.34 37.26
CA GLU A 466 27.96 25.20 38.11
C GLU A 466 26.81 25.51 39.07
N GLU A 467 26.83 26.67 39.71
CA GLU A 467 25.77 27.11 40.63
C GLU A 467 24.43 27.22 39.91
N PHE A 468 24.42 27.80 38.70
CA PHE A 468 23.23 27.82 37.86
C PHE A 468 22.72 26.42 37.53
N LEU A 469 23.59 25.51 37.08
CA LEU A 469 23.17 24.14 36.75
C LEU A 469 22.67 23.37 37.98
N LYS A 470 23.27 23.62 39.16
CA LYS A 470 22.81 23.07 40.44
C LYS A 470 21.43 23.62 40.81
N SER A 471 21.15 24.91 40.57
CA SER A 471 19.83 25.50 40.84
C SER A 471 18.75 24.96 39.87
N CYS A 472 19.09 24.73 38.60
CA CYS A 472 18.19 24.10 37.63
C CYS A 472 17.76 22.68 38.02
N LYS A 473 18.63 21.90 38.68
CA LYS A 473 18.28 20.55 39.19
C LYS A 473 17.31 20.59 40.37
N LYS A 474 17.19 21.74 41.04
CA LYS A 474 16.30 21.96 42.19
C LYS A 474 15.02 22.72 41.83
N TRP A 475 14.62 22.77 40.54
CA TRP A 475 13.51 23.59 40.01
C TRP A 475 12.27 23.67 40.91
N TYR A 476 11.85 22.57 41.53
CA TYR A 476 10.67 22.49 42.40
C TYR A 476 10.82 23.20 43.77
N ARG A 477 12.04 23.63 44.14
CA ARG A 477 12.31 24.52 45.27
C ARG A 477 12.61 25.90 44.72
N SER A 478 12.07 26.95 45.32
CA SER A 478 12.16 28.38 44.96
C SER A 478 13.55 28.95 44.56
N ASP A 479 14.61 28.15 44.61
CA ASP A 479 16.02 28.47 44.41
C ASP A 479 16.35 28.88 42.96
N PHE A 480 15.68 28.32 41.95
CA PHE A 480 15.90 28.71 40.55
C PHE A 480 15.40 30.14 40.27
N ILE A 481 14.20 30.47 40.76
CA ILE A 481 13.61 31.80 40.64
C ILE A 481 14.43 32.82 41.43
N LYS A 482 14.88 32.47 42.65
CA LYS A 482 15.78 33.30 43.46
C LYS A 482 17.13 33.55 42.77
N PHE A 483 17.70 32.53 42.12
CA PHE A 483 18.97 32.66 41.39
C PHE A 483 18.82 33.57 40.15
N LEU A 484 17.74 33.42 39.38
CA LEU A 484 17.44 34.32 38.26
C LEU A 484 17.20 35.76 38.73
N PHE A 485 16.42 35.95 39.80
CA PHE A 485 16.23 37.27 40.40
C PHE A 485 17.56 37.89 40.87
N HIS A 486 18.41 37.12 41.55
CA HIS A 486 19.73 37.56 42.00
C HIS A 486 20.64 38.00 40.84
N LEU A 487 20.60 37.28 39.71
CA LEU A 487 21.32 37.64 38.49
C LEU A 487 20.76 38.91 37.81
N MET A 488 19.47 39.17 37.96
CA MET A 488 18.83 40.37 37.40
C MET A 488 19.04 41.63 38.26
N THR A 489 19.29 41.48 39.56
CA THR A 489 19.37 42.60 40.53
C THR A 489 20.79 43.06 40.89
N LYS A 490 21.86 42.34 40.51
CA LYS A 490 23.25 42.80 40.71
C LYS A 490 23.74 43.60 39.48
N SER A 491 23.92 44.91 39.66
CA SER A 491 24.72 45.80 38.81
C SER A 491 26.18 45.77 39.22
#